data_AF-A0A0P7W8K5-F1
#
_entry.id   AF-A0A0P7W8K5-F1
#
_cell.length_a   1.000
_cell.length_b   1.000
_cell.length_c   1.000
_cell.angle_alpha   90.00
_cell.angle_beta   90.00
_cell.angle_gamma   90.00
#
_symmetry.space_group_name_H-M   'P 1'
#
loop_
_entity.id
_entity.type
_entity.pdbx_description
1 polymer ?
#
loop_
_entity_poly.entity_id
_entity_poly.type
_entity_poly.pdbx_seq_one_letter_code
_entity_poly.pdbx_strand_id
1 'polypeptide(L)'
;MRLKLVTDPLEQGSFFDEFQLEGMAPNANEIYLELIPENLLRALKTTQNAKSLKIKLTKKHCPCLTVAADLPSLSSNSRVVTHDIPVGVIPRKLWQDFKEPSVPDFDVSIYLPPLKTMKNVIDRMKNLSNFLVLEANKNGEMNLRIETELVSVSTHFKDLGNPPWVSTDGDGSKEGSQERTKMAQVHVDIKKLQQFLASQQVNPSKAICSIASDRTVHFILLHEDVSLQYFIPAVG
;
A
#
# COMPACT_ATOMS: atom_id res chain seq x y z
N MET A 1 -9.82 6.07 0.50
CA MET A 1 -8.75 5.11 0.23
C MET A 1 -7.44 5.85 0.39
N ARG A 2 -6.61 5.51 1.38
CA ARG A 2 -5.27 6.09 1.54
C ARG A 2 -4.27 5.03 1.10
N LEU A 3 -3.71 5.22 -0.09
CA LEU A 3 -2.62 4.39 -0.61
C LEU A 3 -1.31 5.10 -0.23
N LYS A 4 -0.46 4.45 0.56
CA LYS A 4 0.83 5.03 0.94
C LYS A 4 1.94 4.21 0.29
N LEU A 5 2.64 4.83 -0.65
CA LEU A 5 3.93 4.31 -1.12
C LEU A 5 4.97 4.79 -0.11
N VAL A 6 5.58 3.86 0.61
CA VAL A 6 6.67 4.17 1.54
C VAL A 6 7.93 3.58 0.94
N THR A 7 8.71 4.44 0.31
CA THR A 7 10.13 4.21 0.09
C THR A 7 10.83 4.63 1.37
N ASP A 8 11.66 3.78 1.96
CA ASP A 8 12.43 4.15 3.14
C ASP A 8 13.27 5.40 2.81
N PRO A 9 13.29 6.46 3.65
CA PRO A 9 14.18 7.61 3.46
C PRO A 9 15.64 7.22 3.24
N LEU A 10 16.07 6.08 3.78
CA LEU A 10 17.43 5.53 3.65
C LEU A 10 17.74 4.98 2.24
N GLU A 11 16.74 4.85 1.37
CA GLU A 11 16.86 4.19 0.06
C GLU A 11 16.73 5.15 -1.14
N GLN A 12 16.64 6.47 -0.92
CA GLN A 12 16.66 7.43 -2.03
C GLN A 12 17.93 7.30 -2.90
N GLY A 13 19.04 6.82 -2.30
CA GLY A 13 20.29 6.56 -3.01
C GLY A 13 20.31 5.28 -3.85
N SER A 14 19.34 4.37 -3.73
CA SER A 14 19.25 3.17 -4.58
C SER A 14 18.44 3.41 -5.85
N PHE A 15 17.50 4.36 -5.83
CA PHE A 15 16.62 4.66 -6.96
C PHE A 15 17.12 5.78 -7.90
N PHE A 16 17.91 6.73 -7.39
CA PHE A 16 18.33 7.91 -8.15
C PHE A 16 19.85 8.04 -8.20
N ASP A 17 20.39 8.18 -9.41
CA ASP A 17 21.81 8.54 -9.61
C ASP A 17 22.12 9.95 -9.05
N GLU A 18 21.15 10.87 -9.14
CA GLU A 18 21.23 12.24 -8.64
C GLU A 18 19.90 12.64 -7.99
N PHE A 19 19.94 13.09 -6.74
CA PHE A 19 18.78 13.62 -6.02
C PHE A 19 19.13 14.91 -5.29
N GLN A 20 18.34 15.95 -5.50
CA GLN A 20 18.48 17.25 -4.82
C GLN A 20 17.11 17.76 -4.42
N LEU A 21 16.92 18.02 -3.12
CA LEU A 21 15.71 18.60 -2.56
C LEU A 21 16.08 19.73 -1.61
N GLU A 22 15.53 20.91 -1.89
CA GLU A 22 15.66 22.10 -1.06
C GLU A 22 14.26 22.65 -0.74
N GLY A 23 13.84 22.47 0.51
CA GLY A 23 12.61 23.01 1.05
C GLY A 23 12.75 24.49 1.43
N MET A 24 11.65 25.10 1.88
CA MET A 24 11.62 26.54 2.19
C MET A 24 12.39 26.93 3.47
N ALA A 25 12.73 25.99 4.36
CA ALA A 25 13.44 26.29 5.60
C ALA A 25 14.37 25.15 6.03
N PRO A 26 15.53 25.44 6.66
CA PRO A 26 16.50 24.42 7.10
C PRO A 26 15.93 23.39 8.08
N ASN A 27 14.90 23.77 8.85
CA ASN A 27 14.23 22.92 9.83
C ASN A 27 12.99 22.18 9.30
N ALA A 28 12.68 22.34 8.01
CA ALA A 28 11.52 21.76 7.35
C ALA A 28 11.82 21.51 5.87
N ASN A 29 12.80 20.62 5.62
CA ASN A 29 13.26 20.26 4.28
C ASN A 29 12.33 19.24 3.60
N GLU A 30 11.03 19.54 3.58
CA GLU A 30 9.98 18.71 2.97
C GLU A 30 9.16 19.55 1.99
N ILE A 31 8.60 18.93 0.96
CA ILE A 31 7.70 19.61 0.01
C ILE A 31 6.50 18.69 -0.25
N TYR A 32 5.32 19.12 0.17
CA TYR A 32 4.07 18.39 -0.04
C TYR A 32 3.39 18.89 -1.31
N LEU A 33 3.18 17.96 -2.24
CA LEU A 33 2.55 18.20 -3.53
C LEU A 33 1.29 17.35 -3.68
N GLU A 34 0.24 17.96 -4.22
CA GLU A 34 -0.98 17.28 -4.63
C GLU A 34 -1.03 17.20 -6.15
N LEU A 35 -1.36 16.03 -6.69
CA LEU A 35 -1.47 15.83 -8.14
C LEU A 35 -2.53 14.77 -8.45
N ILE A 36 -3.01 14.80 -9.69
CA ILE A 36 -3.97 13.82 -10.20
C ILE A 36 -3.22 12.53 -10.58
N PRO A 37 -3.45 11.38 -9.92
CA PRO A 37 -2.68 10.16 -10.15
C PRO A 37 -2.71 9.66 -11.59
N GLU A 38 -3.83 9.85 -12.29
CA GLU A 38 -3.98 9.45 -13.69
C GLU A 38 -3.01 10.19 -14.62
N ASN A 39 -2.69 11.45 -14.33
CA ASN A 39 -1.75 12.22 -15.13
C ASN A 39 -0.32 11.72 -14.93
N LEU A 40 0.04 11.40 -13.69
CA LEU A 40 1.34 10.79 -13.39
C LEU A 40 1.45 9.40 -14.03
N LEU A 41 0.43 8.55 -13.90
CA LEU A 41 0.40 7.24 -14.52
C LEU A 41 0.55 7.33 -16.05
N ARG A 42 -0.14 8.26 -16.70
CA ARG A 42 -0.03 8.47 -18.15
C ARG A 42 1.38 8.89 -18.55
N ALA A 43 1.99 9.79 -17.79
CA ALA A 43 3.36 10.25 -18.02
C ALA A 43 4.39 9.13 -17.79
N LEU A 44 4.21 8.28 -16.78
CA LEU A 44 5.14 7.17 -16.52
C LEU A 44 5.01 6.03 -17.54
N LYS A 45 3.81 5.78 -18.08
CA LYS A 45 3.59 4.75 -19.11
C LYS A 45 4.35 5.02 -20.40
N THR A 46 4.51 6.28 -20.79
CA THR A 46 5.26 6.66 -22.00
C THR A 46 6.76 6.59 -21.80
N THR A 47 7.24 6.45 -20.56
CA THR A 47 8.67 6.47 -20.20
C THR A 47 9.20 5.12 -19.70
N GLN A 48 8.40 4.04 -19.74
CA GLN A 48 8.80 2.71 -19.23
C GLN A 48 10.07 2.14 -19.89
N ASN A 49 10.27 2.45 -21.17
CA ASN A 49 11.43 1.98 -21.95
C ASN A 49 12.52 3.05 -22.11
N ALA A 50 12.49 4.09 -21.26
CA ALA A 50 13.49 5.15 -21.31
C ALA A 50 14.84 4.67 -20.79
N LYS A 51 15.92 5.21 -21.35
CA LYS A 51 17.29 5.01 -20.86
C LYS A 51 17.55 5.78 -19.57
N SER A 52 16.95 6.97 -19.46
CA SER A 52 17.04 7.82 -18.28
C SER A 52 15.72 8.56 -18.07
N LEU A 53 15.42 8.86 -16.81
CA LEU A 53 14.25 9.59 -16.38
C LEU A 53 14.68 10.73 -15.45
N LYS A 54 14.19 11.94 -15.70
CA LYS A 54 14.45 13.12 -14.90
C LYS A 54 13.14 13.73 -14.44
N ILE A 55 12.94 13.81 -13.13
CA ILE A 55 11.76 14.40 -12.52
C ILE A 55 12.17 15.72 -11.86
N LYS A 56 11.48 16.81 -12.17
CA LYS A 56 11.78 18.15 -11.65
C LYS A 56 10.50 18.89 -11.29
N LEU A 57 10.53 19.62 -10.18
CA LEU A 57 9.50 20.62 -9.90
C LEU A 57 9.83 21.90 -10.68
N THR A 58 8.94 22.31 -11.57
CA THR A 58 9.11 23.52 -12.39
C THR A 58 7.94 24.47 -12.20
N LYS A 59 8.17 25.77 -12.43
CA LYS A 59 7.13 26.78 -12.46
C LYS A 59 7.01 27.32 -13.88
N LYS A 60 6.00 26.87 -14.62
CA LYS A 60 5.64 27.41 -15.94
C LYS A 60 4.52 28.42 -15.74
N HIS A 61 3.36 28.23 -16.38
CA HIS A 61 2.14 28.99 -16.07
C HIS A 61 1.56 28.62 -14.70
N CYS A 62 1.75 27.37 -14.28
CA CYS A 62 1.43 26.84 -12.95
C CYS A 62 2.62 25.99 -12.44
N PRO A 63 2.68 25.67 -11.14
CA PRO A 63 3.62 24.68 -10.64
C PRO A 63 3.33 23.31 -11.26
N CYS A 64 4.36 22.69 -11.83
CA CYS A 64 4.27 21.40 -12.50
C CYS A 64 5.38 20.46 -12.04
N LEU A 65 5.07 19.19 -11.89
CA LEU A 65 6.04 18.11 -11.85
C LEU A 65 6.36 17.70 -13.29
N THR A 66 7.51 18.15 -13.78
CA THR A 66 7.99 17.85 -15.13
C THR A 66 8.76 16.53 -15.12
N VAL A 67 8.28 15.57 -15.91
CA VAL A 67 8.91 14.27 -16.14
C VAL A 67 9.50 14.29 -17.55
N ALA A 68 10.83 14.23 -17.65
CA ALA A 68 11.56 14.19 -18.92
C ALA A 68 12.29 12.85 -19.05
N ALA A 69 12.13 12.18 -20.18
CA ALA A 69 12.70 10.85 -20.40
C ALA A 69 13.41 10.76 -21.76
N ASP A 70 14.61 10.19 -21.77
CA ASP A 70 15.34 9.87 -23.01
C ASP A 70 14.93 8.47 -23.49
N LEU A 71 14.18 8.42 -24.58
CA LEU A 71 13.77 7.16 -25.20
C LEU A 71 14.81 6.67 -26.22
N PRO A 72 15.02 5.34 -26.33
CA PRO A 72 15.80 4.76 -27.41
C PRO A 72 15.13 5.05 -28.75
N SER A 73 15.92 5.52 -29.72
CA SER A 73 15.51 5.74 -31.11
C SER A 73 16.28 4.81 -32.04
N LEU A 74 15.66 4.41 -33.15
CA LEU A 74 16.32 3.67 -34.25
C LEU A 74 17.21 4.58 -35.11
N SER A 75 17.09 5.91 -34.96
CA SER A 75 17.98 6.90 -35.57
C SER A 75 19.10 7.29 -34.61
N SER A 76 20.18 7.90 -35.13
CA SER A 76 21.34 8.37 -34.35
C SER A 76 21.04 9.43 -33.28
N ASN A 77 19.80 9.94 -33.22
CA ASN A 77 19.41 11.02 -32.30
C ASN A 77 18.48 10.47 -31.21
N SER A 78 18.76 10.81 -29.94
CA SER A 78 17.86 10.48 -28.83
C SER A 78 16.53 11.23 -28.96
N ARG A 79 15.44 10.59 -28.55
CA ARG A 79 14.11 11.20 -28.50
C ARG A 79 13.78 11.52 -27.06
N VAL A 80 13.76 12.80 -26.72
CA VAL A 80 13.33 13.26 -25.39
C VAL A 80 11.81 13.43 -25.40
N VAL A 81 11.13 12.78 -24.46
CA VAL A 81 9.70 13.01 -24.18
C VAL A 81 9.60 13.79 -22.88
N THR A 82 8.79 14.84 -22.86
CA THR A 82 8.58 15.67 -21.67
C THR A 82 7.09 15.78 -21.36
N HIS A 83 6.72 15.48 -20.13
CA HIS A 83 5.37 15.61 -19.59
C HIS A 83 5.38 16.61 -18.44
N ASP A 84 4.56 17.66 -18.54
CA ASP A 84 4.32 18.59 -17.45
C ASP A 84 3.03 18.21 -16.74
N ILE A 85 3.14 17.74 -15.50
CA ILE A 85 2.00 17.34 -14.68
C ILE A 85 1.68 18.50 -13.74
N PRO A 86 0.53 19.16 -13.85
CA PRO A 86 0.14 20.22 -12.90
C PRO A 86 0.08 19.68 -11.47
N VAL A 87 0.64 20.42 -10.52
CA VAL A 87 0.62 20.07 -9.10
C VAL A 87 0.10 21.23 -8.25
N GLY A 88 -0.59 20.92 -7.15
CA GLY A 88 -0.90 21.86 -6.08
C GLY A 88 0.19 21.82 -5.02
N VAL A 89 0.73 22.98 -4.62
CA VAL A 89 1.68 23.04 -3.49
C VAL A 89 0.86 23.17 -2.20
N ILE A 90 1.01 22.20 -1.29
CA ILE A 90 0.27 22.21 -0.03
C ILE A 90 0.90 23.21 0.95
N PRO A 91 0.13 24.20 1.45
CA PRO A 91 0.64 25.17 2.42
C PRO A 91 1.07 24.51 3.73
N ARG A 92 2.15 25.00 4.34
CA ARG A 92 2.75 24.46 5.59
C ARG A 92 1.76 24.30 6.75
N LYS A 93 0.80 25.21 6.86
CA LYS A 93 -0.27 25.16 7.87
C LYS A 93 -1.09 23.86 7.82
N LEU A 94 -1.20 23.22 6.66
CA LEU A 94 -1.94 21.97 6.48
C LEU A 94 -1.04 20.73 6.61
N TRP A 95 0.29 20.87 6.71
CA TRP A 95 1.19 19.70 6.72
C TRP A 95 0.92 18.75 7.89
N GLN A 96 0.37 19.24 9.01
CA GLN A 96 -0.02 18.39 10.14
C GLN A 96 -1.10 17.36 9.73
N ASP A 97 -1.99 17.70 8.80
CA ASP A 97 -3.05 16.81 8.33
C ASP A 97 -2.53 15.73 7.37
N PHE A 98 -1.34 15.95 6.80
CA PHE A 98 -0.64 15.04 5.91
C PHE A 98 0.50 14.28 6.59
N LYS A 99 0.73 14.54 7.89
CA LYS A 99 1.65 13.72 8.67
C LYS A 99 1.13 12.29 8.73
N GLU A 100 2.07 11.37 8.73
CA GLU A 100 1.78 9.96 8.88
C GLU A 100 0.97 9.71 10.16
N PRO A 101 -0.23 9.11 10.07
CA PRO A 101 -0.94 8.69 11.26
C PRO A 101 -0.14 7.61 11.97
N SER A 102 -0.08 7.67 13.31
CA SER A 102 0.53 6.61 14.10
C SER A 102 -0.13 5.27 13.77
N VAL A 103 0.68 4.29 13.41
CA VAL A 103 0.22 2.91 13.17
C VAL A 103 -0.48 2.43 14.46
N PRO A 104 -1.73 1.97 14.40
CA PRO A 104 -2.43 1.50 15.59
C PRO A 104 -1.79 0.20 16.11
N ASP A 105 -1.95 -0.07 17.41
CA ASP A 105 -1.63 -1.39 17.97
C ASP A 105 -2.56 -2.44 17.35
N PHE A 106 -1.98 -3.43 16.68
CA PHE A 106 -2.71 -4.52 16.04
C PHE A 106 -2.83 -5.71 16.98
N ASP A 107 -4.00 -6.36 17.00
CA ASP A 107 -4.22 -7.57 17.82
C ASP A 107 -3.49 -8.79 17.23
N VAL A 108 -3.42 -8.86 15.90
CA VAL A 108 -2.75 -9.94 15.17
C VAL A 108 -2.12 -9.41 13.89
N SER A 109 -0.99 -9.99 13.52
CA SER A 109 -0.42 -9.88 12.18
C SER A 109 -0.15 -11.26 11.62
N ILE A 110 -0.41 -11.45 10.34
CA ILE A 110 -0.29 -12.73 9.63
C ILE A 110 0.21 -12.48 8.21
N TYR A 111 0.93 -13.44 7.63
CA TYR A 111 1.23 -13.37 6.20
C TYR A 111 -0.03 -13.64 5.37
N LEU A 112 -0.14 -12.98 4.22
CA LEU A 112 -1.27 -13.19 3.32
C LEU A 112 -1.12 -14.49 2.51
N PRO A 113 -2.22 -15.19 2.20
CA PRO A 113 -2.22 -16.24 1.19
C PRO A 113 -1.86 -15.68 -0.19
N PRO A 114 -1.61 -16.53 -1.20
CA PRO A 114 -1.37 -16.07 -2.56
C PRO A 114 -2.46 -15.09 -3.03
N LEU A 115 -2.07 -13.85 -3.33
CA LEU A 115 -3.02 -12.74 -3.58
C LEU A 115 -3.96 -13.03 -4.74
N LYS A 116 -3.51 -13.78 -5.75
CA LYS A 116 -4.34 -14.23 -6.88
C LYS A 116 -5.47 -15.16 -6.41
N THR A 117 -5.18 -16.10 -5.51
CA THR A 117 -6.18 -17.01 -4.93
C THR A 117 -7.17 -16.23 -4.08
N MET A 118 -6.66 -15.36 -3.20
CA MET A 118 -7.50 -14.49 -2.37
C MET A 118 -8.43 -13.62 -3.23
N LYS A 119 -7.90 -13.00 -4.28
CA LYS A 119 -8.67 -12.19 -5.24
C LYS A 119 -9.81 -12.99 -5.87
N ASN A 120 -9.55 -14.20 -6.35
CA ASN A 120 -10.57 -15.06 -6.96
C ASN A 120 -11.71 -15.41 -5.98
N VAL A 121 -11.38 -15.59 -4.70
CA VAL A 121 -12.38 -15.83 -3.64
C VAL A 121 -13.23 -14.57 -3.42
N ILE A 122 -12.58 -13.42 -3.24
CA ILE A 122 -13.23 -12.11 -3.06
C ILE A 122 -14.14 -11.76 -4.26
N ASP A 123 -13.72 -12.05 -5.49
CA ASP A 123 -14.49 -11.78 -6.71
C ASP A 123 -15.78 -12.62 -6.81
N ARG A 124 -15.82 -13.80 -6.18
CA ARG A 124 -17.05 -14.62 -6.08
C ARG A 124 -17.92 -14.12 -4.94
N MET A 125 -17.29 -13.87 -3.80
CA MET A 125 -17.91 -13.44 -2.54
C MET A 125 -18.64 -12.09 -2.68
N LYS A 126 -18.10 -11.13 -3.42
CA LYS A 126 -18.72 -9.80 -3.64
C LYS A 126 -20.08 -9.84 -4.33
N ASN A 127 -20.40 -10.93 -5.03
CA ASN A 127 -21.71 -11.10 -5.66
C ASN A 127 -22.78 -11.55 -4.65
N LEU A 128 -22.37 -11.95 -3.45
CA LEU A 128 -23.25 -12.43 -2.37
C LEU A 128 -23.49 -11.36 -1.30
N SER A 129 -22.46 -10.60 -0.93
CA SER A 129 -22.58 -9.49 0.03
C SER A 129 -21.61 -8.36 -0.30
N ASN A 130 -21.96 -7.14 0.16
CA ASN A 130 -21.05 -5.99 0.14
C ASN A 130 -20.07 -5.97 1.32
N PHE A 131 -20.30 -6.83 2.32
CA PHE A 131 -19.52 -6.87 3.55
C PHE A 131 -18.85 -8.23 3.71
N LEU A 132 -17.63 -8.21 4.23
CA LEU A 132 -16.83 -9.39 4.49
C LEU A 132 -16.23 -9.32 5.89
N VAL A 133 -16.30 -10.43 6.62
CA VAL A 133 -15.61 -10.63 7.88
C VAL A 133 -14.25 -11.24 7.57
N LEU A 134 -13.21 -10.54 7.97
CA LEU A 134 -11.82 -10.98 7.90
C LEU A 134 -11.41 -11.45 9.29
N GLU A 135 -10.99 -12.70 9.43
CA GLU A 135 -10.53 -13.27 10.70
C GLU A 135 -9.07 -13.74 10.56
N ALA A 136 -8.25 -13.57 11.59
CA ALA A 136 -6.92 -14.17 11.66
C ALA A 136 -6.49 -14.46 13.11
N ASN A 137 -5.57 -15.41 13.27
CA ASN A 137 -5.00 -15.76 14.58
C ASN A 137 -3.46 -15.76 14.59
N LYS A 138 -2.88 -15.95 15.78
CA LYS A 138 -1.43 -16.05 16.00
C LYS A 138 -0.86 -17.46 15.70
N ASN A 139 -1.63 -18.30 15.00
CA ASN A 139 -1.26 -19.67 14.63
C ASN A 139 -1.25 -19.90 13.10
N GLY A 140 -1.15 -18.83 12.32
CA GLY A 140 -1.07 -18.91 10.86
C GLY A 140 -2.37 -19.29 10.15
N GLU A 141 -3.53 -19.09 10.79
CA GLU A 141 -4.84 -19.29 10.16
C GLU A 141 -5.54 -17.96 9.90
N MET A 142 -6.22 -17.88 8.75
CA MET A 142 -6.98 -16.73 8.29
C MET A 142 -8.27 -17.18 7.64
N ASN A 143 -9.39 -16.51 7.94
CA ASN A 143 -10.67 -16.79 7.31
C ASN A 143 -11.24 -15.56 6.61
N LEU A 144 -11.93 -15.82 5.50
CA LEU A 144 -12.78 -14.88 4.80
C LEU A 144 -14.21 -15.38 4.91
N ARG A 145 -15.09 -14.62 5.55
CA ARG A 145 -16.49 -15.02 5.75
C ARG A 145 -17.45 -13.97 5.22
N ILE A 146 -18.50 -14.42 4.56
CA ILE A 146 -19.68 -13.64 4.23
C ILE A 146 -20.88 -14.32 4.88
N GLU A 147 -21.70 -13.52 5.55
CA GLU A 147 -22.95 -13.95 6.14
C GLU A 147 -24.07 -13.05 5.63
N THR A 148 -25.12 -13.69 5.12
CA THR A 148 -26.36 -13.08 4.64
C THR A 148 -27.54 -13.90 5.16
N GLU A 149 -28.76 -13.39 5.03
CA GLU A 149 -29.97 -14.10 5.46
C GLU A 149 -30.16 -15.47 4.78
N LEU A 150 -29.64 -15.64 3.56
CA LEU A 150 -29.87 -16.85 2.74
C LEU A 150 -28.66 -17.80 2.73
N VAL A 151 -27.45 -17.26 2.81
CA VAL A 151 -26.22 -18.05 2.68
C VAL A 151 -25.11 -17.51 3.58
N SER A 152 -24.36 -18.44 4.16
CA SER A 152 -23.08 -18.17 4.81
C SER A 152 -21.97 -18.89 4.03
N VAL A 153 -20.95 -18.15 3.61
CA VAL A 153 -19.80 -18.67 2.87
C VAL A 153 -18.54 -18.33 3.65
N SER A 154 -17.76 -19.34 3.99
CA SER A 154 -16.46 -19.18 4.66
C SER A 154 -15.36 -19.84 3.83
N THR A 155 -14.23 -19.15 3.69
CA THR A 155 -13.00 -19.68 3.08
C THR A 155 -11.90 -19.64 4.12
N HIS A 156 -11.24 -20.78 4.32
CA HIS A 156 -10.22 -20.96 5.35
C HIS A 156 -8.84 -21.10 4.70
N PHE A 157 -7.89 -20.28 5.14
CA PHE A 157 -6.48 -20.36 4.79
C PHE A 157 -5.69 -20.78 6.02
N LYS A 158 -4.80 -21.76 5.85
CA LYS A 158 -3.96 -22.32 6.90
C LYS A 158 -2.50 -22.26 6.47
N ASP A 159 -1.61 -22.50 7.43
CA ASP A 159 -0.16 -22.59 7.22
C ASP A 159 0.47 -21.30 6.64
N LEU A 160 -0.09 -20.13 6.98
CA LEU A 160 0.39 -18.84 6.50
C LEU A 160 1.59 -18.31 7.29
N GLY A 161 1.67 -18.66 8.58
CA GLY A 161 2.67 -18.14 9.52
C GLY A 161 2.43 -16.70 9.96
N ASN A 162 3.13 -16.28 11.02
CA ASN A 162 3.01 -14.94 11.61
C ASN A 162 4.38 -14.24 11.63
N PRO A 163 4.45 -12.92 11.36
CA PRO A 163 5.70 -12.17 11.42
C PRO A 163 6.25 -12.10 12.85
N PRO A 164 7.57 -12.26 13.05
CA PRO A 164 8.18 -12.40 14.38
C PRO A 164 8.26 -11.10 15.17
N TRP A 165 8.16 -9.94 14.52
CA TRP A 165 8.29 -8.62 15.17
C TRP A 165 7.01 -8.16 15.89
N VAL A 166 5.90 -8.90 15.74
CA VAL A 166 4.64 -8.63 16.48
C VAL A 166 4.51 -9.57 17.69
N SER A 167 5.55 -10.37 17.97
CA SER A 167 5.69 -11.03 19.25
C SER A 167 6.01 -9.96 20.30
N THR A 168 4.97 -9.30 20.83
CA THR A 168 5.01 -8.87 22.22
C THR A 168 5.17 -10.14 23.01
N ASP A 169 6.43 -10.47 23.32
CA ASP A 169 6.87 -11.08 24.57
C ASP A 169 8.29 -11.63 24.35
N GLY A 170 9.25 -10.79 24.73
CA GLY A 170 10.40 -11.34 25.41
C GLY A 170 9.89 -12.07 26.67
N ASP A 171 10.51 -13.21 26.96
CA ASP A 171 10.35 -14.01 28.17
C ASP A 171 9.29 -15.12 28.12
N GLY A 172 9.77 -16.35 27.91
CA GLY A 172 9.71 -17.40 28.93
C GLY A 172 8.35 -17.89 29.47
N SER A 173 7.20 -17.37 29.02
CA SER A 173 5.91 -17.72 29.59
C SER A 173 5.03 -18.47 28.59
N LYS A 174 4.42 -19.55 29.08
CA LYS A 174 3.46 -20.38 28.35
C LYS A 174 2.18 -19.57 28.16
N GLU A 175 2.15 -18.64 27.18
CA GLU A 175 0.87 -18.19 26.61
C GLU A 175 0.08 -19.45 26.21
N GLY A 176 -1.12 -19.61 26.78
CA GLY A 176 -1.91 -20.81 26.58
C GLY A 176 -2.17 -21.05 25.10
N SER A 177 -2.20 -22.32 24.69
CA SER A 177 -2.55 -22.72 23.32
C SER A 177 -3.87 -22.09 22.82
N GLN A 178 -4.75 -21.72 23.73
CA GLN A 178 -6.03 -21.04 23.48
C GLN A 178 -5.90 -19.58 23.00
N GLU A 179 -4.90 -18.82 23.44
CA GLU A 179 -4.74 -17.42 23.00
C GLU A 179 -4.21 -17.35 21.57
N ARG A 180 -3.39 -18.34 21.17
CA ARG A 180 -2.86 -18.42 19.80
C ARG A 180 -3.91 -18.78 18.76
N THR A 181 -4.97 -19.48 19.17
CA THR A 181 -6.09 -19.86 18.28
C THR A 181 -7.23 -18.85 18.28
N LYS A 182 -7.22 -17.86 19.19
CA LYS A 182 -8.20 -16.78 19.23
C LYS A 182 -8.17 -15.99 17.92
N MET A 183 -9.32 -15.89 17.26
CA MET A 183 -9.49 -15.13 16.03
C MET A 183 -9.76 -13.66 16.36
N ALA A 184 -8.90 -12.77 15.91
CA ALA A 184 -9.24 -11.35 15.78
C ALA A 184 -10.04 -11.18 14.49
N GLN A 185 -11.09 -10.37 14.53
CA GLN A 185 -11.99 -10.18 13.40
C GLN A 185 -12.21 -8.70 13.07
N VAL A 186 -12.47 -8.42 11.81
CA VAL A 186 -12.85 -7.09 11.35
C VAL A 186 -13.82 -7.18 10.19
N HIS A 187 -14.87 -6.37 10.24
CA HIS A 187 -15.86 -6.24 9.19
C HIS A 187 -15.40 -5.19 8.20
N VAL A 188 -15.34 -5.50 6.91
CA VAL A 188 -14.86 -4.56 5.88
C VAL A 188 -15.76 -4.54 4.66
N ASP A 189 -15.75 -3.41 3.96
CA ASP A 189 -16.34 -3.28 2.62
C ASP A 189 -15.53 -4.12 1.63
N ILE A 190 -16.17 -5.14 1.06
CA ILE A 190 -15.51 -6.08 0.15
C ILE A 190 -15.00 -5.39 -1.12
N LYS A 191 -15.62 -4.29 -1.56
CA LYS A 191 -15.21 -3.54 -2.76
C LYS A 191 -13.87 -2.86 -2.53
N LYS A 192 -13.61 -2.36 -1.32
CA LYS A 192 -12.31 -1.77 -0.95
C LYS A 192 -11.20 -2.83 -0.97
N LEU A 193 -11.51 -4.02 -0.43
CA LEU A 193 -10.58 -5.15 -0.45
C LEU A 193 -10.31 -5.65 -1.89
N GLN A 194 -11.36 -5.71 -2.72
CA GLN A 194 -11.22 -6.06 -4.14
C GLN A 194 -10.36 -5.04 -4.89
N GLN A 195 -10.56 -3.73 -4.66
CA GLN A 195 -9.74 -2.67 -5.27
C GLN A 195 -8.26 -2.82 -4.91
N PHE A 196 -7.97 -3.11 -3.64
CA PHE A 196 -6.62 -3.42 -3.19
C PHE A 196 -6.04 -4.63 -3.95
N LEU A 197 -6.73 -5.77 -3.97
CA LEU A 197 -6.24 -6.97 -4.64
C LEU A 197 -6.15 -6.82 -6.18
N ALA A 198 -7.00 -5.99 -6.78
CA ALA A 198 -6.99 -5.73 -8.22
C ALA A 198 -5.84 -4.82 -8.66
N SER A 199 -5.34 -3.96 -7.75
CA SER A 199 -4.21 -3.07 -8.02
C SER A 199 -2.86 -3.80 -8.11
N GLN A 200 -2.81 -5.07 -7.72
CA GLN A 200 -1.59 -5.86 -7.69
C GLN A 200 -1.34 -6.53 -9.04
N GLN A 201 -0.44 -5.96 -9.84
CA GLN A 201 0.05 -6.56 -11.09
C GLN A 201 1.29 -7.45 -10.89
N VAL A 202 2.04 -7.21 -9.80
CA VAL A 202 3.25 -7.93 -9.45
C VAL A 202 3.04 -8.65 -8.13
N ASN A 203 3.57 -9.87 -8.01
CA ASN A 203 3.52 -10.59 -6.75
C ASN A 203 4.54 -9.95 -5.78
N PRO A 204 4.10 -9.45 -4.61
CA PRO A 204 5.02 -8.95 -3.61
C PRO A 204 5.92 -10.08 -3.09
N SER A 205 7.15 -9.73 -2.70
CA SER A 205 8.08 -10.65 -2.05
C SER A 205 7.58 -11.05 -0.67
N LYS A 206 6.92 -10.12 0.05
CA LYS A 206 6.24 -10.36 1.32
C LYS A 206 4.92 -9.61 1.36
N ALA A 207 3.90 -10.25 1.88
CA ALA A 207 2.56 -9.68 2.00
C ALA A 207 2.01 -9.97 3.40
N ILE A 208 1.60 -8.93 4.11
CA ILE A 208 1.24 -8.99 5.52
C ILE A 208 -0.12 -8.35 5.70
N CYS A 209 -0.92 -8.95 6.57
CA CYS A 209 -2.19 -8.44 7.02
C CYS A 209 -2.14 -8.28 8.54
N SER A 210 -2.42 -7.08 9.02
CA SER A 210 -2.50 -6.74 10.42
C SER A 210 -3.92 -6.29 10.74
N ILE A 211 -4.55 -6.92 11.72
CA ILE A 211 -5.95 -6.67 12.11
C ILE A 211 -5.96 -5.96 13.46
N ALA A 212 -6.63 -4.81 13.51
CA ALA A 212 -7.09 -4.18 14.74
C ALA A 212 -8.62 -4.37 14.82
N SER A 213 -9.04 -5.22 15.75
CA SER A 213 -10.38 -5.76 15.88
C SER A 213 -11.41 -4.63 15.91
N ASP A 214 -12.42 -4.75 15.05
CA ASP A 214 -13.52 -3.78 14.89
C ASP A 214 -13.08 -2.33 14.61
N ARG A 215 -11.81 -2.08 14.24
CA ARG A 215 -11.29 -0.74 13.93
C ARG A 215 -10.78 -0.64 12.50
N THR A 216 -9.79 -1.45 12.13
CA THR A 216 -9.15 -1.36 10.81
C THR A 216 -8.37 -2.62 10.49
N VAL A 217 -8.25 -2.93 9.20
CA VAL A 217 -7.19 -3.81 8.69
C VAL A 217 -6.13 -2.99 7.98
N HIS A 218 -4.88 -3.39 8.16
CA HIS A 218 -3.72 -2.82 7.51
C HIS A 218 -3.02 -3.90 6.69
N PHE A 219 -2.76 -3.62 5.42
CA PHE A 219 -1.99 -4.49 4.54
C PHE A 219 -0.66 -3.85 4.23
N ILE A 220 0.41 -4.64 4.35
CA ILE A 220 1.77 -4.24 4.01
C ILE A 220 2.26 -5.19 2.93
N LEU A 221 2.53 -4.65 1.75
CA LEU A 221 3.13 -5.38 0.65
C LEU A 221 4.55 -4.88 0.46
N LEU A 222 5.52 -5.77 0.50
CA LEU A 222 6.90 -5.49 0.17
C LEU A 222 7.21 -6.13 -1.16
N HIS A 223 7.83 -5.38 -2.07
CA HIS A 223 8.35 -5.88 -3.32
C HIS A 223 9.69 -5.18 -3.58
N GLU A 224 10.77 -5.96 -3.57
CA GLU A 224 12.13 -5.44 -3.57
C GLU A 224 12.30 -4.39 -2.46
N ASP A 225 12.72 -3.17 -2.83
CA ASP A 225 12.99 -2.03 -1.93
C ASP A 225 11.76 -1.09 -1.81
N VAL A 226 10.58 -1.55 -2.24
CA VAL A 226 9.35 -0.76 -2.17
C VAL A 226 8.35 -1.41 -1.22
N SER A 227 7.86 -0.61 -0.27
CA SER A 227 6.74 -1.02 0.57
C SER A 227 5.48 -0.22 0.24
N LEU A 228 4.36 -0.92 0.13
CA LEU A 228 3.04 -0.38 -0.09
C LEU A 228 2.17 -0.69 1.12
N GLN A 229 1.65 0.36 1.76
CA GLN A 229 0.77 0.26 2.91
C GLN A 229 -0.66 0.66 2.53
N TYR A 230 -1.62 -0.15 2.96
CA TYR A 230 -3.04 0.03 2.64
C TYR A 230 -3.93 -0.19 3.87
N PHE A 231 -4.74 0.81 4.20
CA PHE A 231 -5.65 0.77 5.35
C PHE A 231 -7.11 0.68 4.90
N ILE A 232 -7.85 -0.30 5.44
CA ILE A 232 -9.30 -0.39 5.27
C ILE A 232 -9.95 -0.28 6.66
N PRO A 233 -10.71 0.80 6.93
CA PRO A 233 -11.43 0.94 8.18
C PRO A 233 -12.55 -0.10 8.27
N ALA A 234 -12.86 -0.49 9.50
CA ALA A 234 -13.99 -1.35 9.78
C ALA A 234 -15.31 -0.69 9.36
N VAL A 235 -16.27 -1.50 8.94
CA VAL A 235 -17.66 -1.10 8.74
C VAL A 235 -18.47 -1.55 9.95
N GLY A 236 -19.21 -0.62 10.56
CA GLY A 236 -20.10 -0.86 11.68
C GLY A 236 -21.55 -1.04 11.23
#